data_AF-A0A935S4A7-F1
#
_entry.id   AF-A0A935S4A7-F1
#
_cell.length_a   1.000
_cell.length_b   1.000
_cell.length_c   1.000
_cell.angle_alpha   90.00
_cell.angle_beta   90.00
_cell.angle_gamma   90.00
#
_symmetry.space_group_name_H-M   'P 1'
#
loop_
_entity.id
_entity.type
_entity.pdbx_description
1 polymer ?
#
loop_
_entity_poly.entity_id
_entity_poly.type
_entity_poly.pdbx_seq_one_letter_code
_entity_poly.pdbx_strand_id
1 'polypeptide(L)'
;MKPFTHHEIMAQKGDIMYLFTDGYADQFGGSRGKKFMSSQLKQHLVSMFELPLHEQKEKLDKLFMSWQGDLEQIDDVTVIGIKL
;
A
#
# COMPACT_ATOMS: atom_id res chain seq x y z
N MET A 1 11.74 -24.18 -10.07
CA MET A 1 11.60 -22.73 -9.83
C MET A 1 12.17 -22.00 -11.03
N LYS A 2 11.55 -20.90 -11.47
CA LYS A 2 12.18 -20.02 -12.46
C LYS A 2 13.30 -19.25 -11.76
N PRO A 3 14.46 -19.00 -12.40
CA PRO A 3 15.51 -18.17 -11.84
C PRO A 3 14.98 -16.74 -11.63
N PHE A 4 15.50 -16.06 -10.61
CA PHE A 4 15.22 -14.64 -10.40
C PHE A 4 15.96 -13.80 -11.44
N THR A 5 15.33 -12.71 -11.88
CA THR A 5 15.93 -11.71 -12.75
C THR A 5 16.19 -10.45 -11.94
N HIS A 6 17.41 -9.92 -12.03
CA HIS A 6 17.72 -8.62 -11.45
C HIS A 6 17.13 -7.50 -12.32
N HIS A 7 16.43 -6.57 -11.69
CA HIS A 7 15.89 -5.38 -12.34
C HIS A 7 16.54 -4.15 -11.71
N GLU A 8 17.08 -3.27 -12.56
CA GLU A 8 17.74 -2.04 -12.13
C GLU A 8 16.95 -0.84 -12.63
N ILE A 9 16.77 0.15 -11.76
CA ILE A 9 16.02 1.39 -12.04
C ILE A 9 16.87 2.56 -11.55
N MET A 10 17.05 3.56 -12.40
CA MET A 10 17.72 4.80 -12.02
C MET A 10 16.75 5.66 -11.21
N ALA A 11 17.12 5.98 -9.97
CA ALA A 11 16.28 6.77 -9.07
C ALA A 11 16.92 8.15 -8.79
N GLN A 12 16.08 9.14 -8.53
CA GLN A 12 16.47 10.52 -8.28
C GLN A 12 16.10 10.95 -6.86
N LYS A 13 16.76 12.01 -6.37
CA LYS A 13 16.41 12.61 -5.08
C LYS A 13 14.96 13.07 -5.10
N GLY A 14 14.20 12.68 -4.08
CA GLY A 14 12.77 12.95 -3.97
C GLY A 14 11.87 11.82 -4.45
N ASP A 15 12.39 10.84 -5.19
CA ASP A 15 11.62 9.65 -5.58
C ASP A 15 11.21 8.84 -4.35
N ILE A 16 10.03 8.24 -4.42
CA ILE A 16 9.50 7.36 -3.37
C ILE A 16 9.24 5.98 -3.95
N MET A 17 9.80 4.96 -3.32
CA MET A 17 9.57 3.56 -3.63
C MET A 17 8.68 2.93 -2.56
N TYR A 18 7.71 2.13 -3.01
CA TYR A 18 6.85 1.36 -2.12
C TYR A 18 6.97 -0.13 -2.40
N LEU A 19 7.11 -0.92 -1.33
CA LEU A 19 6.99 -2.37 -1.33
C LEU A 19 5.82 -2.77 -0.46
N PHE A 20 4.99 -3.72 -0.89
CA PHE A 20 3.84 -4.16 -0.12
C PHE A 20 3.46 -5.61 -0.42
N THR A 21 2.84 -6.26 0.56
CA THR A 21 2.21 -7.58 0.39
C THR A 21 0.79 -7.44 -0.15
N ASP A 22 0.23 -8.54 -0.65
CA ASP A 22 -1.15 -8.61 -1.15
C ASP A 22 -2.21 -8.46 -0.06
N GLY A 23 -1.91 -8.80 1.20
CA GLY A 23 -2.84 -8.68 2.33
C GLY A 23 -3.58 -7.33 2.42
N TYR A 24 -2.91 -6.20 2.11
CA TYR A 24 -3.58 -4.89 2.08
C TYR A 24 -4.69 -4.85 1.01
N ALA A 25 -4.35 -5.30 -0.21
CA ALA A 25 -5.26 -5.29 -1.35
C ALA A 25 -6.39 -6.33 -1.20
N ASP A 26 -6.13 -7.42 -0.51
CA ASP A 26 -7.09 -8.51 -0.33
C ASP A 26 -8.08 -8.27 0.82
N GLN A 27 -7.83 -7.29 1.69
CA GLN A 27 -8.73 -6.93 2.78
C GLN A 27 -10.16 -6.63 2.27
N PHE A 28 -11.13 -7.35 2.85
CA PHE A 28 -12.55 -7.09 2.63
C PHE A 28 -13.02 -5.91 3.48
N GLY A 29 -13.92 -5.11 2.93
CA GLY A 29 -14.36 -3.87 3.57
C GLY A 29 -15.36 -3.05 2.77
N GLY A 30 -15.59 -1.83 3.25
CA GLY A 30 -16.53 -0.87 2.70
C GLY A 30 -17.99 -1.33 2.81
N SER A 31 -18.91 -0.48 2.36
CA SER A 31 -20.36 -0.70 2.51
C SER A 31 -20.91 -1.96 1.82
N ARG A 32 -20.12 -2.59 0.94
CA ARG A 32 -20.49 -3.79 0.19
C ARG A 32 -19.62 -5.00 0.49
N GLY A 33 -18.74 -4.94 1.50
CA GLY A 33 -17.84 -6.05 1.86
C GLY A 33 -16.99 -6.53 0.69
N LYS A 34 -16.37 -5.61 -0.05
CA LYS A 34 -15.53 -5.93 -1.22
C LYS A 34 -14.05 -5.87 -0.86
N LYS A 35 -13.21 -6.56 -1.64
CA LYS A 35 -11.75 -6.40 -1.57
C LYS A 35 -11.34 -4.96 -1.89
N PHE A 36 -10.28 -4.48 -1.23
CA PHE A 36 -9.72 -3.15 -1.48
C PHE A 36 -9.12 -3.01 -2.88
N MET A 37 -8.47 -4.06 -3.39
CA MET A 37 -7.77 -4.09 -4.67
C MET A 37 -6.48 -3.24 -4.71
N SER A 38 -5.45 -3.78 -5.37
CA SER A 38 -4.14 -3.12 -5.48
C SER A 38 -4.18 -1.83 -6.31
N SER A 39 -5.15 -1.68 -7.20
CA SER A 39 -5.35 -0.45 -7.99
C SER A 39 -5.74 0.73 -7.10
N GLN A 40 -6.59 0.53 -6.09
CA GLN A 40 -6.97 1.56 -5.15
C GLN A 40 -5.78 1.97 -4.28
N LEU A 41 -5.01 1.00 -3.78
CA LEU A 41 -3.80 1.28 -2.99
C LEU A 41 -2.82 2.15 -3.77
N LYS A 42 -2.53 1.80 -5.03
CA LYS A 42 -1.67 2.60 -5.90
C LYS A 42 -2.19 4.02 -6.11
N GLN A 43 -3.49 4.20 -6.34
CA GLN A 43 -4.09 5.53 -6.48
C GLN A 43 -3.93 6.37 -5.21
N HIS A 44 -4.13 5.77 -4.04
CA HIS A 44 -3.95 6.45 -2.77
C HIS A 44 -2.48 6.84 -2.54
N LEU A 45 -1.53 5.94 -2.78
CA LEU A 45 -0.09 6.22 -2.67
C LEU A 45 0.32 7.39 -3.57
N VAL A 46 -0.15 7.40 -4.82
CA VAL A 46 0.07 8.51 -5.76
C VAL A 46 -0.58 9.81 -5.25
N SER A 47 -1.78 9.75 -4.67
CA SER A 47 -2.46 10.96 -4.18
C SER A 47 -1.76 11.65 -3.01
N MET A 48 -0.91 10.93 -2.28
CA MET A 48 -0.26 11.40 -1.05
C MET A 48 1.26 11.57 -1.17
N PHE A 49 1.82 11.48 -2.38
CA PHE A 49 3.27 11.44 -2.60
C PHE A 49 4.02 12.69 -2.10
N GLU A 50 3.38 13.86 -2.07
CA GLU A 50 3.98 15.10 -1.59
C GLU A 50 4.08 15.17 -0.06
N LEU A 51 3.29 14.36 0.66
CA LEU A 51 3.30 14.37 2.12
C LEU A 51 4.58 13.72 2.67
N PRO A 52 5.03 14.11 3.87
CA PRO A 52 6.05 13.38 4.60
C PRO A 52 5.65 11.90 4.80
N LEU A 53 6.63 10.98 4.72
CA LEU A 53 6.35 9.53 4.81
C LEU A 53 5.59 9.11 6.08
N HIS A 54 5.82 9.81 7.21
CA HIS A 54 5.10 9.52 8.45
C HIS A 54 3.59 9.86 8.34
N GLU A 55 3.24 10.96 7.66
CA GLU A 55 1.84 11.32 7.41
C GLU A 55 1.20 10.38 6.40
N GLN A 56 1.95 9.92 5.39
CA GLN A 56 1.47 8.90 4.46
C GLN A 56 1.16 7.59 5.18
N LYS A 57 2.04 7.15 6.10
CA LYS A 57 1.80 5.99 6.95
C LYS A 57 0.50 6.16 7.74
N GLU A 58 0.31 7.28 8.43
CA GLU A 58 -0.93 7.52 9.20
C GLU A 58 -2.18 7.51 8.31
N LYS A 59 -2.09 8.04 7.09
CA LYS A 59 -3.19 8.00 6.12
C LYS A 59 -3.48 6.59 5.64
N LEU A 60 -2.48 5.78 5.37
CA LEU A 60 -2.65 4.37 5.01
C LEU A 60 -3.28 3.58 6.15
N ASP A 61 -2.81 3.77 7.39
CA ASP A 61 -3.38 3.12 8.57
C ASP A 61 -4.87 3.47 8.71
N LYS A 62 -5.23 4.76 8.61
CA LYS A 62 -6.62 5.23 8.68
C LYS A 62 -7.47 4.69 7.53
N LEU A 63 -6.92 4.67 6.32
CA LEU A 63 -7.60 4.15 5.13
C LEU A 63 -7.88 2.65 5.27
N PHE A 64 -6.91 1.87 5.75
CA PHE A 64 -7.05 0.45 5.98
C PHE A 64 -8.11 0.16 7.04
N MET A 65 -8.02 0.79 8.22
CA MET A 65 -9.00 0.61 9.30
C MET A 65 -10.40 1.05 8.88
N SER A 66 -10.52 2.17 8.17
CA SER A 66 -11.81 2.65 7.67
C SER A 66 -12.40 1.75 6.60
N TRP A 67 -11.57 1.11 5.78
CA TRP A 67 -12.05 0.15 4.80
C TRP A 67 -12.50 -1.14 5.47
N GLN A 68 -11.64 -1.73 6.29
CA GLN A 68 -11.93 -2.94 7.05
C GLN A 68 -13.25 -2.82 7.85
N GLY A 69 -13.44 -1.69 8.55
CA GLY A 69 -14.61 -1.48 9.40
C GLY A 69 -14.69 -2.56 10.48
N ASP A 70 -15.86 -3.18 10.61
CA ASP A 70 -16.11 -4.25 11.57
C ASP A 70 -15.71 -5.65 11.07
N LEU A 71 -15.18 -5.75 9.84
CA LEU A 71 -14.72 -7.03 9.29
C LEU A 71 -13.35 -7.40 9.88
N GLU A 72 -13.07 -8.70 9.94
CA GLU A 72 -11.77 -9.18 10.42
C GLU A 72 -10.68 -8.95 9.37
N GLN A 73 -9.45 -8.78 9.86
CA GLN A 73 -8.27 -8.82 9.02
C GLN A 73 -8.02 -10.27 8.59
N ILE A 74 -7.82 -10.49 7.30
CA ILE A 74 -7.77 -11.84 6.72
C ILE A 74 -6.34 -12.38 6.48
N ASP A 75 -5.34 -11.49 6.44
CA ASP A 75 -3.96 -11.82 6.10
C ASP A 75 -2.98 -10.80 6.69
N ASP A 76 -1.69 -11.12 6.67
CA ASP A 76 -0.63 -10.22 7.12
C ASP A 76 -0.44 -9.04 6.15
N VAL A 77 -0.45 -7.82 6.71
CA VAL A 77 -0.33 -6.58 5.95
C VAL A 77 1.01 -5.94 6.22
N THR A 78 1.80 -5.74 5.16
CA THR A 78 3.07 -5.00 5.23
C THR A 78 3.16 -4.00 4.09
N VAL A 79 3.51 -2.75 4.41
CA VAL A 79 3.83 -1.68 3.46
C VAL A 79 5.10 -0.98 3.91
N ILE A 80 6.06 -0.82 3.02
CA ILE A 80 7.34 -0.14 3.24
C ILE A 80 7.44 1.00 2.24
N GLY A 81 7.64 2.23 2.72
CA GLY A 81 7.90 3.41 1.90
C GLY A 81 9.32 3.94 2.14
N ILE A 82 10.07 4.17 1.07
CA ILE A 82 11.44 4.68 1.09
C ILE A 82 11.51 5.92 0.21
N LYS A 83 12.02 7.04 0.73
CA LYS A 83 12.26 8.28 -0.02
C LYS A 83 13.75 8.56 -0.11
N LEU A 84 14.22 8.88 -1.32
CA LEU A 84 15.64 9.16 -1.62
C LEU A 84 16.02 10.63 -1.46
#